data_AF-A0A7C1CT83-F1
#
_entry.id   AF-A0A7C1CT83-F1
#
_cell.length_a   1.000
_cell.length_b   1.000
_cell.length_c   1.000
_cell.angle_alpha   90.00
_cell.angle_beta   90.00
_cell.angle_gamma   90.00
#
_symmetry.space_group_name_H-M   'P 1'
#
loop_
_entity.id
_entity.type
_entity.pdbx_description
1 polymer ?
#
loop_
_entity_poly.entity_id
_entity_poly.type
_entity_poly.pdbx_seq_one_letter_code
_entity_poly.pdbx_strand_id
1 'polypeptide(L)'
;MKKIKEISEQFTVIDSLIVEILNCAAEDFLGLNERFKEAYAKSTSISANAEEVFAVYASSYTSESLLNLKLLFKKFSQAKKETNKYADSIVKSIDEVYDILDSIDLHSKNINQNLLTLKFLLANLKITGIESNSVGTTKEKDELFIEFNRLVNKSKLAELELAKSLHGNMKFLREGVDRVKKNMRNANQPIGIAIEIINESILVFSEKQQDLSLNLPKLQEHNAKLRDSIDSIITNLQYHDIIRQKIEHVQVSHKEILNNLSSEDESEQKNYLNQIAELVNIQSALLVRANKEYQRAIEQIIDKFKIIGSIAQNILNQCRDLKRIQESDTEQPFTNVAHKLTNTTLPVSKYLSLLARVNNLLQSIRHNVSLMVEASAIDDDANRFGELLLKRIKQPELMLQSNLIQQIETVTFDIITSRSQIGTLYMHLESKISDIERLSELISENTKSQEWESIPTTLKEIASNLLECDEKVSILLKEKFQASNDLGDIIHRAVSQVKYYEVFELKILDVIKLLNQIYSTLTGKEESQFDRDDLEFMRKLYTMESEHRIHNMVIKGNAGINDLSETDQDESNIEFF
;
A
#
# COMPACT_ATOMS: atom_id res chain seq x y z
N MET A 1 48.55 74.66 9.72
CA MET A 1 49.47 73.52 9.97
C MET A 1 49.06 72.57 11.11
N LYS A 2 48.94 72.98 12.39
CA LYS A 2 48.63 72.04 13.50
C LYS A 2 47.27 71.30 13.37
N LYS A 3 46.21 72.03 12.97
CA LYS A 3 44.86 71.48 12.69
C LYS A 3 44.81 70.49 11.51
N ILE A 4 45.59 70.74 10.45
CA ILE A 4 45.64 69.88 9.24
C ILE A 4 46.29 68.53 9.58
N LYS A 5 47.33 68.56 10.44
CA LYS A 5 47.99 67.34 10.91
C LYS A 5 47.07 66.49 11.79
N GLU A 6 46.29 67.11 12.66
CA GLU A 6 45.26 66.47 13.50
C GLU A 6 44.15 65.82 12.65
N ILE A 7 43.65 66.51 11.64
CA ILE A 7 42.61 65.98 10.73
C ILE A 7 43.16 64.82 9.89
N SER A 8 44.39 64.91 9.39
CA SER A 8 45.05 63.84 8.64
C SER A 8 45.29 62.59 9.50
N GLU A 9 45.68 62.76 10.76
CA GLU A 9 45.79 61.66 11.73
C GLU A 9 44.42 61.02 12.01
N GLN A 10 43.35 61.82 12.14
CA GLN A 10 41.98 61.31 12.35
C GLN A 10 41.44 60.54 11.13
N PHE A 11 41.66 61.01 9.90
CA PHE A 11 41.29 60.26 8.68
C PHE A 11 42.06 58.95 8.57
N THR A 12 43.33 58.91 8.98
CA THR A 12 44.13 57.68 8.99
C THR A 12 43.57 56.65 9.98
N VAL A 13 43.09 57.10 11.15
CA VAL A 13 42.41 56.25 12.13
C VAL A 13 41.05 55.76 11.61
N ILE A 14 40.29 56.62 10.93
CA ILE A 14 39.03 56.26 10.28
C ILE A 14 39.26 55.19 9.21
N ASP A 15 40.24 55.36 8.33
CA ASP A 15 40.55 54.38 7.28
C ASP A 15 40.98 53.03 7.88
N SER A 16 41.77 53.04 8.96
CA SER A 16 42.12 51.84 9.73
C SER A 16 40.87 51.11 10.24
N LEU A 17 39.93 51.84 10.84
CA LEU A 17 38.69 51.26 11.37
C LEU A 17 37.79 50.73 10.23
N ILE A 18 37.70 51.44 9.11
CA ILE A 18 36.95 51.01 7.92
C ILE A 18 37.54 49.72 7.33
N VAL A 19 38.87 49.60 7.26
CA VAL A 19 39.53 48.35 6.79
C VAL A 19 39.22 47.19 7.72
N GLU A 20 39.25 47.40 9.03
CA GLU A 20 38.96 46.34 10.00
C GLU A 20 37.50 45.88 9.94
N ILE A 21 36.59 46.84 9.77
CA ILE A 21 35.18 46.62 9.50
C ILE A 21 34.99 45.78 8.22
N LEU A 22 35.63 46.15 7.12
CA LEU A 22 35.57 45.44 5.84
C LEU A 22 36.10 44.01 5.94
N ASN A 23 37.19 43.80 6.69
CA ASN A 23 37.76 42.46 6.87
C ASN A 23 36.84 41.56 7.70
N CYS A 24 36.25 42.07 8.78
CA CYS A 24 35.27 41.31 9.58
C CYS A 24 34.04 40.97 8.74
N ALA A 25 33.57 41.93 7.94
CA ALA A 25 32.44 41.74 7.04
C ALA A 25 32.71 40.66 5.97
N ALA A 26 33.89 40.71 5.35
CA ALA A 26 34.32 39.71 4.38
C ALA A 26 34.45 38.32 5.00
N GLU A 27 35.00 38.21 6.22
CA GLU A 27 35.08 36.95 6.96
C GLU A 27 33.69 36.36 7.25
N ASP A 28 32.74 37.18 7.72
CA ASP A 28 31.37 36.74 8.00
C ASP A 28 30.66 36.27 6.72
N PHE A 29 30.76 37.01 5.62
CA PHE A 29 30.15 36.62 4.34
C PHE A 29 30.79 35.37 3.72
N LEU A 30 32.12 35.23 3.81
CA LEU A 30 32.83 34.01 3.40
C LEU A 30 32.37 32.81 4.23
N GLY A 31 32.31 32.97 5.55
CA GLY A 31 31.83 31.94 6.47
C GLY A 31 30.37 31.56 6.20
N LEU A 32 29.49 32.54 6.02
CA LEU A 32 28.08 32.31 5.66
C LEU A 32 27.94 31.61 4.30
N ASN A 33 28.76 31.97 3.31
CA ASN A 33 28.75 31.34 1.98
C ASN A 33 29.23 29.87 2.04
N GLU A 34 30.29 29.56 2.77
CA GLU A 34 30.74 28.18 2.97
C GLU A 34 29.67 27.34 3.67
N ARG A 35 29.08 27.86 4.75
CA ARG A 35 27.99 27.19 5.46
C ARG A 35 26.73 27.07 4.62
N PHE A 36 26.45 28.05 3.77
CA PHE A 36 25.35 28.00 2.81
C PHE A 36 25.54 26.88 1.81
N LYS A 37 26.75 26.74 1.23
CA LYS A 37 27.05 25.63 0.31
C LYS A 37 26.89 24.27 0.98
N GLU A 38 27.35 24.12 2.23
CA GLU A 38 27.15 22.90 3.02
C GLU A 38 25.66 22.63 3.27
N ALA A 39 24.91 23.63 3.74
CA ALA A 39 23.48 23.53 4.02
C ALA A 39 22.66 23.23 2.75
N TYR A 40 23.01 23.86 1.63
CA TYR A 40 22.41 23.64 0.32
C TYR A 40 22.62 22.21 -0.15
N ALA A 41 23.85 21.70 -0.07
CA ALA A 41 24.16 20.33 -0.46
C ALA A 41 23.38 19.31 0.39
N LYS A 42 23.32 19.52 1.72
CA LYS A 42 22.57 18.67 2.65
C LYS A 42 21.06 18.76 2.42
N SER A 43 20.51 19.96 2.25
CA SER A 43 19.07 20.16 2.05
C SER A 43 18.59 19.59 0.71
N THR A 44 19.37 19.77 -0.36
CA THR A 44 19.10 19.16 -1.67
C THR A 44 19.16 17.63 -1.60
N SER A 45 20.12 17.07 -0.86
CA SER A 45 20.18 15.63 -0.61
C SER A 45 18.97 15.11 0.18
N ILE A 46 18.50 15.84 1.21
CA ILE A 46 17.28 15.48 1.95
C ILE A 46 16.06 15.47 1.03
N SER A 47 15.93 16.48 0.18
CA SER A 47 14.86 16.60 -0.82
C SER A 47 14.89 15.46 -1.85
N ALA A 48 16.04 15.20 -2.47
CA ALA A 48 16.19 14.15 -3.47
C ALA A 48 15.88 12.76 -2.88
N ASN A 49 16.38 12.47 -1.68
CA ASN A 49 16.10 11.21 -1.01
C ASN A 49 14.63 11.13 -0.55
N ALA A 50 13.97 12.26 -0.26
CA ALA A 50 12.53 12.29 -0.01
C ALA A 50 11.76 11.88 -1.27
N GLU A 51 12.06 12.48 -2.41
CA GLU A 51 11.49 12.09 -3.70
C GLU A 51 11.72 10.59 -3.98
N GLU A 52 12.92 10.06 -3.67
CA GLU A 52 13.22 8.64 -3.81
C GLU A 52 12.33 7.77 -2.90
N VAL A 53 12.11 8.13 -1.63
CA VAL A 53 11.19 7.39 -0.75
C VAL A 53 9.77 7.36 -1.30
N PHE A 54 9.28 8.49 -1.81
CA PHE A 54 7.96 8.54 -2.44
C PHE A 54 7.93 7.69 -3.72
N ALA A 55 8.99 7.68 -4.53
CA ALA A 55 9.09 6.86 -5.72
C ALA A 55 9.16 5.35 -5.39
N VAL A 56 9.90 4.96 -4.36
CA VAL A 56 9.95 3.57 -3.87
C VAL A 56 8.57 3.14 -3.40
N TYR A 57 7.86 3.96 -2.64
CA TYR A 57 6.51 3.63 -2.23
C TYR A 57 5.52 3.59 -3.42
N ALA A 58 5.55 4.58 -4.32
CA ALA A 58 4.67 4.61 -5.49
C ALA A 58 4.90 3.42 -6.44
N SER A 59 6.15 2.96 -6.56
CA SER A 59 6.51 1.78 -7.37
C SER A 59 6.22 0.46 -6.65
N SER A 60 6.27 0.42 -5.32
CA SER A 60 6.01 -0.80 -4.54
C SER A 60 4.53 -1.05 -4.29
N TYR A 61 3.73 0.02 -4.19
CA TYR A 61 2.26 -0.05 -4.20
C TYR A 61 1.74 0.13 -5.63
N THR A 62 2.14 -0.78 -6.52
CA THR A 62 1.57 -0.75 -7.86
C THR A 62 0.05 -0.91 -7.77
N SER A 63 -0.66 -0.17 -8.63
CA SER A 63 -2.05 -0.46 -8.93
C SER A 63 -2.26 -1.94 -9.26
N GLU A 64 -1.23 -2.60 -9.80
CA GLU A 64 -1.18 -4.03 -10.08
C GLU A 64 -1.20 -4.92 -8.82
N SER A 65 -0.37 -4.69 -7.79
CA SER A 65 -0.44 -5.48 -6.54
C SER A 65 -1.79 -5.32 -5.84
N LEU A 66 -2.32 -4.09 -5.79
CA LEU A 66 -3.66 -3.84 -5.25
C LEU A 66 -4.76 -4.50 -6.10
N LEU A 67 -4.63 -4.46 -7.43
CA LEU A 67 -5.55 -5.14 -8.35
C LEU A 67 -5.51 -6.65 -8.14
N ASN A 68 -4.32 -7.24 -8.02
CA ASN A 68 -4.12 -8.66 -7.76
C ASN A 68 -4.75 -9.07 -6.43
N LEU A 69 -4.54 -8.32 -5.34
CA LEU A 69 -5.21 -8.57 -4.07
C LEU A 69 -6.74 -8.49 -4.19
N LYS A 70 -7.28 -7.49 -4.89
CA LYS A 70 -8.74 -7.37 -5.14
C LYS A 70 -9.29 -8.53 -5.97
N LEU A 71 -8.56 -8.99 -6.98
CA LEU A 71 -8.93 -10.16 -7.79
C LEU A 71 -8.94 -11.43 -6.93
N LEU A 72 -7.91 -11.63 -6.10
CA LEU A 72 -7.85 -12.76 -5.16
C LEU A 72 -8.99 -12.72 -4.14
N PHE A 73 -9.29 -11.53 -3.58
CA PHE A 73 -10.43 -11.35 -2.67
C PHE A 73 -11.75 -11.75 -3.31
N LYS A 74 -12.01 -11.30 -4.54
CA LYS A 74 -13.21 -11.65 -5.31
C LYS A 74 -13.26 -13.16 -5.54
N LYS A 75 -12.15 -13.77 -5.94
CA LYS A 75 -12.03 -15.20 -6.20
C LYS A 75 -12.32 -16.03 -4.95
N PHE A 76 -11.71 -15.69 -3.80
CA PHE A 76 -11.93 -16.44 -2.56
C PHE A 76 -13.36 -16.28 -2.05
N SER A 77 -13.92 -15.07 -2.17
CA SER A 77 -15.31 -14.81 -1.84
C SER A 77 -16.29 -15.62 -2.70
N GLN A 78 -15.99 -15.75 -4.00
CA GLN A 78 -16.77 -16.59 -4.91
C GLN A 78 -16.63 -18.08 -4.55
N ALA A 79 -15.40 -18.56 -4.33
CA ALA A 79 -15.12 -19.95 -3.96
C ALA A 79 -15.83 -20.36 -2.65
N LYS A 80 -15.88 -19.47 -1.65
CA LYS A 80 -16.64 -19.67 -0.41
C LYS A 80 -18.15 -19.76 -0.66
N LYS A 81 -18.71 -18.92 -1.53
CA LYS A 81 -20.14 -18.98 -1.91
C LYS A 81 -20.47 -20.27 -2.66
N GLU A 82 -19.61 -20.68 -3.59
CA GLU A 82 -19.77 -21.91 -4.36
C GLU A 82 -19.68 -23.16 -3.48
N THR A 83 -18.73 -23.19 -2.54
CA THR A 83 -18.60 -24.28 -1.55
C THR A 83 -19.91 -24.54 -0.80
N ASN A 84 -20.60 -23.47 -0.37
CA ASN A 84 -21.90 -23.61 0.29
C ASN A 84 -22.97 -24.16 -0.65
N LYS A 85 -23.04 -23.67 -1.90
CA LYS A 85 -23.98 -24.18 -2.90
C LYS A 85 -23.73 -25.65 -3.24
N TYR A 86 -22.46 -26.05 -3.34
CA TYR A 86 -22.08 -27.45 -3.56
C TYR A 86 -22.49 -28.32 -2.38
N ALA A 87 -22.27 -27.88 -1.15
CA ALA A 87 -22.66 -28.64 0.04
C ALA A 87 -24.16 -28.99 0.01
N ASP A 88 -25.03 -28.01 -0.24
CA ASP A 88 -26.48 -28.24 -0.29
C ASP A 88 -26.89 -29.14 -1.46
N SER A 89 -26.29 -28.91 -2.64
CA SER A 89 -26.60 -29.70 -3.84
C SER A 89 -26.16 -31.16 -3.68
N ILE A 90 -24.99 -31.41 -3.11
CA ILE A 90 -24.47 -32.75 -2.85
C ILE A 90 -25.35 -33.48 -1.85
N VAL A 91 -25.70 -32.84 -0.74
CA VAL A 91 -26.57 -33.46 0.28
C VAL A 91 -27.90 -33.86 -0.34
N LYS A 92 -28.51 -32.95 -1.10
CA LYS A 92 -29.77 -33.24 -1.81
C LYS A 92 -29.63 -34.42 -2.78
N SER A 93 -28.57 -34.47 -3.59
CA SER A 93 -28.36 -35.59 -4.52
C SER A 93 -28.12 -36.92 -3.80
N ILE A 94 -27.40 -36.92 -2.67
CA ILE A 94 -27.19 -38.13 -1.87
C ILE A 94 -28.51 -38.60 -1.22
N ASP A 95 -29.33 -37.67 -0.72
CA ASP A 95 -30.64 -37.97 -0.14
C ASP A 95 -31.61 -38.54 -1.20
N GLU A 96 -31.62 -37.98 -2.42
CA GLU A 96 -32.41 -38.53 -3.54
C GLU A 96 -31.96 -39.95 -3.92
N VAL A 97 -30.66 -40.23 -3.94
CA VAL A 97 -30.14 -41.59 -4.14
C VAL A 97 -30.58 -42.52 -3.00
N TYR A 98 -30.53 -42.04 -1.76
CA TYR A 98 -30.95 -42.81 -0.59
C TYR A 98 -32.43 -43.21 -0.67
N ASP A 99 -33.32 -42.28 -1.04
CA ASP A 99 -34.76 -42.52 -1.14
C ASP A 99 -35.09 -43.57 -2.23
N ILE A 100 -34.32 -43.57 -3.33
CA ILE A 100 -34.43 -44.60 -4.37
C ILE A 100 -33.99 -45.96 -3.82
N LEU A 101 -32.88 -46.03 -3.08
CA LEU A 101 -32.42 -47.28 -2.47
C LEU A 101 -33.43 -47.81 -1.43
N ASP A 102 -34.05 -46.94 -0.64
CA ASP A 102 -35.09 -47.33 0.33
C ASP A 102 -36.33 -47.88 -0.38
N SER A 103 -36.70 -47.29 -1.52
CA SER A 103 -37.79 -47.80 -2.38
C SER A 103 -37.45 -49.18 -2.95
N ILE A 104 -36.21 -49.40 -3.41
CA ILE A 104 -35.75 -50.72 -3.88
C ILE A 104 -35.79 -51.75 -2.73
N ASP A 105 -35.36 -51.36 -1.52
CA ASP A 105 -35.41 -52.23 -0.33
C ASP A 105 -36.85 -52.64 0.02
N LEU A 106 -37.82 -51.74 -0.10
CA LEU A 106 -39.25 -52.04 0.07
C LEU A 106 -39.73 -53.08 -0.95
N HIS A 107 -39.42 -52.90 -2.23
CA HIS A 107 -39.80 -53.86 -3.26
C HIS A 107 -39.11 -55.22 -3.10
N SER A 108 -37.84 -55.25 -2.68
CA SER A 108 -37.12 -56.49 -2.37
C SER A 108 -37.75 -57.24 -1.18
N LYS A 109 -38.18 -56.53 -0.13
CA LYS A 109 -38.95 -57.13 0.98
C LYS A 109 -40.27 -57.75 0.51
N ASN A 110 -40.99 -57.06 -0.38
CA ASN A 110 -42.23 -57.57 -0.97
C ASN A 110 -41.97 -58.85 -1.79
N ILE A 111 -40.90 -58.88 -2.61
CA ILE A 111 -40.50 -60.08 -3.34
C ILE A 111 -40.20 -61.23 -2.38
N ASN A 112 -39.43 -60.99 -1.31
CA ASN A 112 -39.11 -62.02 -0.32
C ASN A 112 -40.37 -62.57 0.39
N GLN A 113 -41.33 -61.72 0.74
CA GLN A 113 -42.62 -62.15 1.31
C GLN A 113 -43.43 -62.98 0.30
N ASN A 114 -43.45 -62.59 -0.97
CA ASN A 114 -44.14 -63.33 -2.01
C ASN A 114 -43.44 -64.67 -2.33
N LEU A 115 -42.11 -64.73 -2.30
CA LEU A 115 -41.35 -65.99 -2.42
C LEU A 115 -41.64 -66.95 -1.26
N LEU A 116 -41.80 -66.44 -0.04
CA LEU A 116 -42.23 -67.24 1.11
C LEU A 116 -43.63 -67.81 0.90
N THR A 117 -44.58 -66.97 0.47
CA THR A 117 -45.94 -67.38 0.15
C THR A 117 -45.96 -68.43 -0.95
N LEU A 118 -45.19 -68.22 -2.02
CA LEU A 118 -45.03 -69.15 -3.12
C LEU A 118 -44.46 -70.48 -2.64
N LYS A 119 -43.48 -70.48 -1.73
CA LYS A 119 -42.95 -71.71 -1.13
C LYS A 119 -44.02 -72.52 -0.38
N PHE A 120 -44.93 -71.87 0.34
CA PHE A 120 -46.07 -72.53 0.98
C PHE A 120 -47.06 -73.09 -0.06
N LEU A 121 -47.36 -72.34 -1.11
CA LEU A 121 -48.23 -72.81 -2.21
C LEU A 121 -47.61 -74.01 -2.95
N LEU A 122 -46.30 -73.98 -3.20
CA LEU A 122 -45.56 -75.12 -3.77
C LEU A 122 -45.59 -76.33 -2.83
N ALA A 123 -45.48 -76.14 -1.51
CA ALA A 123 -45.62 -77.23 -0.55
C ALA A 123 -47.04 -77.84 -0.58
N ASN A 124 -48.08 -77.02 -0.74
CA ASN A 124 -49.46 -77.49 -0.92
C ASN A 124 -49.65 -78.26 -2.22
N LEU A 125 -48.98 -77.87 -3.32
CA LEU A 125 -48.95 -78.67 -4.56
C LEU A 125 -48.41 -80.09 -4.32
N LYS A 126 -47.33 -80.21 -3.54
CA LYS A 126 -46.76 -81.51 -3.19
C LYS A 126 -47.73 -82.36 -2.37
N ILE A 127 -48.40 -81.76 -1.37
CA ILE A 127 -49.33 -82.47 -0.49
C ILE A 127 -50.58 -82.92 -1.26
N THR A 128 -51.19 -82.04 -2.05
CA THR A 128 -52.39 -82.35 -2.85
C THR A 128 -52.11 -83.29 -4.03
N GLY A 129 -50.88 -83.31 -4.56
CA GLY A 129 -50.44 -84.27 -5.57
C GLY A 129 -50.35 -85.72 -5.09
N ILE A 130 -50.17 -85.94 -3.78
CA ILE A 130 -50.12 -87.27 -3.15
C ILE A 130 -51.50 -87.92 -3.08
N GLU A 131 -52.59 -87.14 -3.10
CA GLU A 131 -53.97 -87.64 -3.03
C GLU A 131 -54.52 -88.09 -4.41
N SER A 132 -53.85 -87.75 -5.52
CA SER A 132 -54.23 -88.20 -6.87
C SER A 132 -53.64 -89.57 -7.20
N ASN A 133 -54.48 -90.62 -7.21
CA ASN A 133 -54.15 -92.05 -7.39
C ASN A 133 -53.56 -92.48 -8.76
N SER A 134 -52.89 -91.61 -9.53
CA SER A 134 -52.28 -91.94 -10.83
C SER A 134 -50.75 -91.82 -10.80
N VAL A 135 -50.06 -92.97 -10.75
CA VAL A 135 -48.59 -93.13 -10.59
C VAL A 135 -47.76 -92.35 -11.63
N GLY A 136 -48.28 -92.09 -12.84
CA GLY A 136 -47.59 -91.32 -13.89
C GLY A 136 -47.56 -89.81 -13.64
N THR A 137 -48.61 -89.26 -13.04
CA THR A 137 -48.78 -87.81 -12.81
C THR A 137 -48.05 -87.34 -11.54
N THR A 138 -47.70 -88.26 -10.63
CA THR A 138 -46.98 -87.96 -9.38
C THR A 138 -45.51 -87.61 -9.64
N LYS A 139 -44.83 -88.28 -10.57
CA LYS A 139 -43.40 -88.01 -10.89
C LYS A 139 -43.19 -86.63 -11.52
N GLU A 140 -44.02 -86.25 -12.49
CA GLU A 140 -43.92 -84.93 -13.15
C GLU A 140 -44.19 -83.78 -12.17
N LYS A 141 -45.13 -83.98 -11.22
CA LYS A 141 -45.41 -83.02 -10.14
C LYS A 141 -44.25 -82.89 -9.15
N ASP A 142 -43.58 -84.00 -8.80
CA ASP A 142 -42.42 -84.01 -7.92
C ASP A 142 -41.19 -83.34 -8.56
N GLU A 143 -40.91 -83.62 -9.84
CA GLU A 143 -39.84 -82.96 -10.61
C GLU A 143 -40.07 -81.45 -10.68
N LEU A 144 -41.32 -81.04 -10.94
CA LEU A 144 -41.72 -79.63 -10.92
C LEU A 144 -41.54 -78.97 -9.57
N PHE A 145 -41.95 -79.65 -8.49
CA PHE A 145 -41.75 -79.16 -7.14
C PHE A 145 -40.26 -78.95 -6.83
N ILE A 146 -39.39 -79.89 -7.24
CA ILE A 146 -37.93 -79.78 -7.03
C ILE A 146 -37.36 -78.61 -7.81
N GLU A 147 -37.71 -78.49 -9.10
CA GLU A 147 -37.25 -77.42 -9.98
C GLU A 147 -37.65 -76.04 -9.44
N PHE A 148 -38.92 -75.88 -9.06
CA PHE A 148 -39.42 -74.60 -8.53
C PHE A 148 -38.87 -74.27 -7.16
N ASN A 149 -38.70 -75.24 -6.25
CA ASN A 149 -38.04 -74.97 -4.98
C ASN A 149 -36.59 -74.54 -5.17
N ARG A 150 -35.87 -75.13 -6.15
CA ARG A 150 -34.51 -74.70 -6.48
C ARG A 150 -34.51 -73.24 -6.94
N LEU A 151 -35.42 -72.85 -7.83
CA LEU A 151 -35.52 -71.48 -8.34
C LEU A 151 -35.97 -70.47 -7.27
N VAL A 152 -36.95 -70.83 -6.42
CA VAL A 152 -37.38 -70.00 -5.28
C VAL A 152 -36.22 -69.78 -4.30
N ASN A 153 -35.46 -70.84 -3.98
CA ASN A 153 -34.30 -70.71 -3.09
C ASN A 153 -33.19 -69.86 -3.74
N LYS A 154 -32.94 -70.02 -5.04
CA LYS A 154 -31.98 -69.17 -5.79
C LYS A 154 -32.41 -67.70 -5.75
N SER A 155 -33.66 -67.40 -6.11
CA SER A 155 -34.21 -66.04 -6.03
C SER A 155 -34.14 -65.48 -4.61
N LYS A 156 -34.38 -66.29 -3.58
CA LYS A 156 -34.28 -65.84 -2.18
C LYS A 156 -32.84 -65.52 -1.77
N LEU A 157 -31.85 -66.28 -2.25
CA LEU A 157 -30.44 -65.96 -2.02
C LEU A 157 -30.06 -64.64 -2.68
N ALA A 158 -30.50 -64.41 -3.93
CA ALA A 158 -30.29 -63.14 -4.63
C ALA A 158 -30.92 -61.96 -3.87
N GLU A 159 -32.15 -62.09 -3.37
CA GLU A 159 -32.78 -61.03 -2.56
C GLU A 159 -32.02 -60.77 -1.24
N LEU A 160 -31.46 -61.80 -0.61
CA LEU A 160 -30.65 -61.63 0.61
C LEU A 160 -29.33 -60.90 0.34
N GLU A 161 -28.69 -61.16 -0.79
CA GLU A 161 -27.48 -60.46 -1.23
C GLU A 161 -27.78 -59.01 -1.59
N LEU A 162 -28.89 -58.77 -2.32
CA LEU A 162 -29.38 -57.44 -2.64
C LEU A 162 -29.67 -56.64 -1.36
N ALA A 163 -30.41 -57.20 -0.40
CA ALA A 163 -30.72 -56.54 0.86
C ALA A 163 -29.46 -56.16 1.66
N LYS A 164 -28.45 -57.04 1.70
CA LYS A 164 -27.14 -56.73 2.33
C LYS A 164 -26.44 -55.57 1.62
N SER A 165 -26.43 -55.58 0.30
CA SER A 165 -25.82 -54.53 -0.52
C SER A 165 -26.53 -53.18 -0.36
N LEU A 166 -27.87 -53.17 -0.39
CA LEU A 166 -28.70 -52.00 -0.16
C LEU A 166 -28.43 -51.39 1.21
N HIS A 167 -28.48 -52.19 2.28
CA HIS A 167 -28.24 -51.70 3.63
C HIS A 167 -26.82 -51.13 3.80
N GLY A 168 -25.82 -51.80 3.22
CA GLY A 168 -24.44 -51.31 3.19
C GLY A 168 -24.31 -49.95 2.50
N ASN A 169 -24.90 -49.81 1.31
CA ASN A 169 -24.91 -48.57 0.55
C ASN A 169 -25.69 -47.44 1.25
N MET A 170 -26.89 -47.72 1.74
CA MET A 170 -27.71 -46.77 2.49
C MET A 170 -26.98 -46.24 3.73
N LYS A 171 -26.30 -47.11 4.48
CA LYS A 171 -25.44 -46.70 5.60
C LYS A 171 -24.28 -45.82 5.12
N PHE A 172 -23.61 -46.21 4.03
CA PHE A 172 -22.51 -45.45 3.46
C PHE A 172 -22.92 -44.06 2.97
N LEU A 173 -24.12 -43.92 2.37
CA LEU A 173 -24.69 -42.64 1.94
C LEU A 173 -24.96 -41.71 3.13
N ARG A 174 -25.60 -42.22 4.20
CA ARG A 174 -25.87 -41.42 5.41
C ARG A 174 -24.57 -40.92 6.06
N GLU A 175 -23.59 -41.80 6.23
CA GLU A 175 -22.26 -41.38 6.69
C GLU A 175 -21.59 -40.40 5.70
N GLY A 176 -21.86 -40.56 4.41
CA GLY A 176 -21.44 -39.66 3.35
C GLY A 176 -21.97 -38.24 3.55
N VAL A 177 -23.27 -38.08 3.81
CA VAL A 177 -23.90 -36.77 4.11
C VAL A 177 -23.21 -36.08 5.27
N ASP A 178 -22.98 -36.80 6.38
CA ASP A 178 -22.31 -36.24 7.56
C ASP A 178 -20.86 -35.82 7.26
N ARG A 179 -20.13 -36.65 6.50
CA ARG A 179 -18.77 -36.33 6.06
C ARG A 179 -18.73 -35.12 5.13
N VAL A 180 -19.66 -34.99 4.18
CA VAL A 180 -19.78 -33.82 3.29
C VAL A 180 -20.04 -32.56 4.11
N LYS A 181 -21.07 -32.57 4.98
CA LYS A 181 -21.41 -31.42 5.83
C LYS A 181 -20.24 -30.98 6.70
N LYS A 182 -19.54 -31.94 7.32
CA LYS A 182 -18.36 -31.67 8.15
C LYS A 182 -17.20 -31.09 7.34
N ASN A 183 -16.85 -31.69 6.21
CA ASN A 183 -15.72 -31.24 5.40
C ASN A 183 -15.99 -29.87 4.75
N MET A 184 -17.20 -29.61 4.27
CA MET A 184 -17.58 -28.32 3.68
C MET A 184 -17.59 -27.20 4.73
N ARG A 185 -18.13 -27.45 5.95
CA ARG A 185 -18.03 -26.49 7.07
C ARG A 185 -16.57 -26.21 7.44
N ASN A 186 -15.74 -27.25 7.50
CA ASN A 186 -14.32 -27.12 7.80
C ASN A 186 -13.52 -26.45 6.67
N ALA A 187 -14.01 -26.46 5.42
CA ALA A 187 -13.41 -25.78 4.29
C ALA A 187 -13.68 -24.26 4.32
N ASN A 188 -14.85 -23.86 4.82
CA ASN A 188 -15.24 -22.45 4.94
C ASN A 188 -14.37 -21.63 5.91
N GLN A 189 -13.81 -22.26 6.94
CA GLN A 189 -12.98 -21.55 7.92
C GLN A 189 -11.62 -21.13 7.33
N PRO A 190 -10.80 -22.03 6.74
CA PRO A 190 -9.54 -21.65 6.10
C PRO A 190 -9.70 -20.61 4.99
N ILE A 191 -10.68 -20.76 4.10
CA ILE A 191 -10.92 -19.75 3.05
C ILE A 191 -11.41 -18.42 3.64
N GLY A 192 -12.15 -18.45 4.76
CA GLY A 192 -12.53 -17.26 5.52
C GLY A 192 -11.33 -16.49 6.06
N ILE A 193 -10.39 -17.19 6.70
CA ILE A 193 -9.13 -16.61 7.19
C ILE A 193 -8.34 -15.98 6.04
N ALA A 194 -8.26 -16.66 4.90
CA ALA A 194 -7.58 -16.16 3.71
C ALA A 194 -8.22 -14.87 3.17
N ILE A 195 -9.55 -14.78 3.18
CA ILE A 195 -10.30 -13.58 2.78
C ILE A 195 -10.00 -12.42 3.73
N GLU A 196 -10.00 -12.66 5.04
CA GLU A 196 -9.72 -11.65 6.06
C GLU A 196 -8.32 -11.07 5.89
N ILE A 197 -7.29 -11.91 5.75
CA ILE A 197 -5.90 -11.48 5.54
C ILE A 197 -5.75 -10.64 4.27
N ILE A 198 -6.37 -11.07 3.16
CA ILE A 198 -6.31 -10.31 1.90
C ILE A 198 -7.04 -8.98 2.06
N ASN A 199 -8.18 -8.95 2.76
CA ASN A 199 -8.93 -7.72 2.98
C ASN A 199 -8.16 -6.72 3.85
N GLU A 200 -7.57 -7.17 4.96
CA GLU A 200 -6.67 -6.35 5.78
C GLU A 200 -5.53 -5.77 4.93
N SER A 201 -4.93 -6.61 4.07
CA SER A 201 -3.85 -6.16 3.18
C SER A 201 -4.34 -5.12 2.16
N ILE A 202 -5.54 -5.28 1.59
CA ILE A 202 -6.14 -4.28 0.69
C ILE A 202 -6.35 -2.95 1.40
N LEU A 203 -6.81 -2.97 2.66
CA LEU A 203 -7.02 -1.76 3.45
C LEU A 203 -5.71 -1.01 3.67
N VAL A 204 -4.67 -1.71 4.13
CA VAL A 204 -3.34 -1.14 4.34
C VAL A 204 -2.76 -0.55 3.05
N PHE A 205 -2.86 -1.27 1.92
CA PHE A 205 -2.38 -0.76 0.64
C PHE A 205 -3.16 0.49 0.19
N SER A 206 -4.48 0.49 0.39
CA SER A 206 -5.34 1.61 -0.03
C SER A 206 -5.08 2.85 0.82
N GLU A 207 -4.92 2.69 2.13
CA GLU A 207 -4.55 3.76 3.05
C GLU A 207 -3.19 4.36 2.65
N LYS A 208 -2.20 3.52 2.36
CA LYS A 208 -0.87 3.99 1.95
C LYS A 208 -0.87 4.70 0.61
N GLN A 209 -1.64 4.21 -0.35
CA GLN A 209 -1.81 4.89 -1.63
C GLN A 209 -2.46 6.28 -1.45
N GLN A 210 -3.42 6.38 -0.53
CA GLN A 210 -4.05 7.65 -0.18
C GLN A 210 -3.06 8.61 0.52
N ASP A 211 -2.27 8.12 1.48
CA ASP A 211 -1.23 8.91 2.15
C ASP A 211 -0.21 9.47 1.14
N LEU A 212 0.23 8.64 0.18
CA LEU A 212 1.12 9.05 -0.90
C LEU A 212 0.50 10.16 -1.74
N SER A 213 -0.76 10.00 -2.14
CA SER A 213 -1.48 11.00 -2.93
C SER A 213 -1.65 12.34 -2.20
N LEU A 214 -1.76 12.32 -0.87
CA LEU A 214 -1.93 13.54 -0.05
C LEU A 214 -0.60 14.22 0.29
N ASN A 215 0.47 13.45 0.47
CA ASN A 215 1.76 14.00 0.90
C ASN A 215 2.68 14.36 -0.26
N LEU A 216 2.50 13.77 -1.45
CA LEU A 216 3.34 14.08 -2.62
C LEU A 216 3.24 15.56 -3.06
N PRO A 217 2.04 16.20 -3.12
CA PRO A 217 1.95 17.62 -3.43
C PRO A 217 2.61 18.51 -2.38
N LYS A 218 2.54 18.13 -1.09
CA LYS A 218 3.18 18.87 0.00
C LYS A 218 4.70 18.82 -0.10
N LEU A 219 5.26 17.66 -0.50
CA LEU A 219 6.69 17.54 -0.78
C LEU A 219 7.11 18.50 -1.92
N GLN A 220 6.34 18.54 -3.01
CA GLN A 220 6.61 19.45 -4.13
C GLN A 220 6.56 20.92 -3.69
N GLU A 221 5.59 21.29 -2.85
CA GLU A 221 5.49 22.64 -2.29
C GLU A 221 6.71 22.98 -1.40
N HIS A 222 7.16 22.04 -0.57
CA HIS A 222 8.35 22.21 0.26
C HIS A 222 9.63 22.35 -0.58
N ASN A 223 9.76 21.58 -1.66
CA ASN A 223 10.90 21.67 -2.57
C ASN A 223 10.93 23.01 -3.33
N ALA A 224 9.76 23.54 -3.71
CA ALA A 224 9.65 24.87 -4.30
C ALA A 224 10.10 25.96 -3.30
N LYS A 225 9.57 25.94 -2.07
CA LYS A 225 9.95 26.90 -1.01
C LYS A 225 11.43 26.83 -0.63
N LEU A 226 12.01 25.64 -0.66
CA LEU A 226 13.43 25.43 -0.44
C LEU A 226 14.23 26.16 -1.52
N ARG A 227 13.89 25.95 -2.80
CA ARG A 227 14.52 26.61 -3.94
C ARG A 227 14.40 28.14 -3.86
N ASP A 228 13.22 28.67 -3.55
CA ASP A 228 13.02 30.12 -3.39
C ASP A 228 13.88 30.70 -2.26
N SER A 229 14.09 29.94 -1.17
CA SER A 229 14.92 30.36 -0.05
C SER A 229 16.40 30.37 -0.42
N ILE A 230 16.84 29.40 -1.22
CA ILE A 230 18.20 29.29 -1.75
C ILE A 230 18.49 30.46 -2.70
N ASP A 231 17.59 30.71 -3.65
CA ASP A 231 17.73 31.81 -4.61
C ASP A 231 17.84 33.16 -3.87
N SER A 232 17.04 33.36 -2.83
CA SER A 232 17.11 34.56 -1.98
C SER A 232 18.42 34.69 -1.20
N ILE A 233 19.02 33.59 -0.73
CA ILE A 233 20.34 33.66 -0.06
C ILE A 233 21.44 34.00 -1.08
N ILE A 234 21.40 33.43 -2.29
CA ILE A 234 22.37 33.73 -3.34
C ILE A 234 22.33 35.22 -3.68
N THR A 235 21.14 35.80 -3.89
CA THR A 235 21.00 37.25 -4.10
C THR A 235 21.54 38.06 -2.93
N ASN A 236 21.28 37.64 -1.69
CA ASN A 236 21.75 38.37 -0.51
C ASN A 236 23.26 38.26 -0.27
N LEU A 237 23.90 37.15 -0.64
CA LEU A 237 25.35 36.99 -0.60
C LEU A 237 26.05 37.90 -1.62
N GLN A 238 25.40 38.21 -2.75
CA GLN A 238 25.94 39.14 -3.75
C GLN A 238 25.97 40.60 -3.25
N TYR A 239 25.15 40.97 -2.26
CA TYR A 239 25.16 42.34 -1.70
C TYR A 239 26.44 42.68 -0.96
N HIS A 240 27.19 41.69 -0.48
CA HIS A 240 28.50 41.94 0.11
C HIS A 240 29.42 42.71 -0.84
N ASP A 241 29.42 42.35 -2.13
CA ASP A 241 30.28 43.00 -3.12
C ASP A 241 29.83 44.44 -3.39
N ILE A 242 28.52 44.69 -3.38
CA ILE A 242 27.95 46.04 -3.49
C ILE A 242 28.32 46.90 -2.27
N ILE A 243 28.18 46.36 -1.05
CA ILE A 243 28.49 47.10 0.18
C ILE A 243 30.00 47.37 0.27
N ARG A 244 30.83 46.40 -0.12
CA ARG A 244 32.27 46.57 -0.22
C ARG A 244 32.64 47.72 -1.17
N GLN A 245 32.06 47.77 -2.37
CA GLN A 245 32.31 48.85 -3.33
C GLN A 245 31.91 50.23 -2.78
N LYS A 246 30.75 50.34 -2.13
CA LYS A 246 30.30 51.60 -1.52
C LYS A 246 31.29 52.10 -0.45
N ILE A 247 31.86 51.19 0.34
CA ILE A 247 32.87 51.54 1.35
C ILE A 247 34.24 51.84 0.70
N GLU A 248 34.62 51.14 -0.37
CA GLU A 248 35.82 51.45 -1.15
C GLU A 248 35.73 52.85 -1.79
N HIS A 249 34.55 53.29 -2.27
CA HIS A 249 34.34 54.66 -2.74
C HIS A 249 34.58 55.71 -1.64
N VAL A 250 34.14 55.43 -0.40
CA VAL A 250 34.42 56.30 0.77
C VAL A 250 35.93 56.41 1.02
N GLN A 251 36.68 55.30 0.93
CA GLN A 251 38.14 55.30 1.10
C GLN A 251 38.89 56.01 -0.03
N VAL A 252 38.47 55.81 -1.30
CA VAL A 252 39.05 56.52 -2.45
C VAL A 252 38.84 58.02 -2.29
N SER A 253 37.64 58.41 -1.86
CA SER A 253 37.30 59.79 -1.56
C SER A 253 38.17 60.37 -0.42
N HIS A 254 38.38 59.65 0.70
CA HIS A 254 39.29 60.09 1.77
C HIS A 254 40.72 60.30 1.27
N LYS A 255 41.25 59.41 0.42
CA LYS A 255 42.60 59.53 -0.13
C LYS A 255 42.75 60.76 -1.04
N GLU A 256 41.75 61.04 -1.87
CA GLU A 256 41.77 62.24 -2.72
C GLU A 256 41.68 63.52 -1.90
N ILE A 257 40.87 63.54 -0.83
CA ILE A 257 40.82 64.66 0.13
C ILE A 257 42.19 64.90 0.77
N LEU A 258 42.85 63.85 1.26
CA LEU A 258 44.17 63.94 1.88
C LEU A 258 45.24 64.42 0.90
N ASN A 259 45.18 63.98 -0.36
CA ASN A 259 46.10 64.43 -1.41
C ASN A 259 45.88 65.91 -1.75
N ASN A 260 44.63 66.37 -1.80
CA ASN A 260 44.31 67.77 -2.10
C ASN A 260 44.61 68.72 -0.92
N LEU A 261 44.52 68.24 0.32
CA LEU A 261 44.99 68.95 1.53
C LEU A 261 46.51 69.13 1.60
N SER A 262 47.27 68.38 0.79
CA SER A 262 48.73 68.39 0.77
C SER A 262 49.31 69.44 -0.21
N SER A 263 48.47 70.22 -0.90
CA SER A 263 48.91 71.28 -1.83
C SER A 263 49.49 72.50 -1.09
N GLU A 264 50.48 73.18 -1.68
CA GLU A 264 51.24 74.28 -1.04
C GLU A 264 50.51 75.64 -1.04
N ASP A 265 49.29 75.74 -1.59
CA ASP A 265 48.58 77.01 -1.79
C ASP A 265 47.57 77.30 -0.66
N GLU A 266 47.83 78.34 0.16
CA GLU A 266 47.04 78.67 1.36
C GLU A 266 45.58 79.12 1.06
N SER A 267 45.29 79.61 -0.15
CA SER A 267 43.94 80.03 -0.54
C SER A 267 43.05 78.84 -0.94
N GLU A 268 43.62 77.83 -1.60
CA GLU A 268 42.94 76.57 -1.94
C GLU A 268 42.68 75.74 -0.69
N GLN A 269 43.62 75.70 0.26
CA GLN A 269 43.46 74.97 1.53
C GLN A 269 42.24 75.41 2.35
N LYS A 270 41.87 76.70 2.32
CA LYS A 270 40.71 77.23 3.07
C LYS A 270 39.37 76.82 2.45
N ASN A 271 39.25 76.82 1.12
CA ASN A 271 38.07 76.32 0.42
C ASN A 271 37.92 74.80 0.60
N TYR A 272 39.04 74.07 0.53
CA TYR A 272 39.06 72.62 0.77
C TYR A 272 38.64 72.24 2.19
N LEU A 273 39.00 73.02 3.22
CA LEU A 273 38.60 72.76 4.61
C LEU A 273 37.07 72.80 4.82
N ASN A 274 36.36 73.67 4.11
CA ASN A 274 34.90 73.70 4.15
C ASN A 274 34.27 72.57 3.33
N GLN A 275 34.84 72.22 2.18
CA GLN A 275 34.43 71.05 1.39
C GLN A 275 34.56 69.76 2.22
N ILE A 276 35.62 69.62 3.03
CA ILE A 276 35.84 68.47 3.91
C ILE A 276 34.70 68.30 4.93
N ALA A 277 34.13 69.37 5.46
CA ALA A 277 33.03 69.27 6.42
C ALA A 277 31.78 68.64 5.77
N GLU A 278 31.35 69.13 4.61
CA GLU A 278 30.20 68.56 3.90
C GLU A 278 30.47 67.14 3.41
N LEU A 279 31.71 66.87 2.99
CA LEU A 279 32.13 65.58 2.47
C LEU A 279 32.17 64.51 3.58
N VAL A 280 32.64 64.88 4.77
CA VAL A 280 32.56 64.04 5.99
C VAL A 280 31.12 63.74 6.38
N ASN A 281 30.19 64.68 6.19
CA ASN A 281 28.76 64.46 6.44
C ASN A 281 28.14 63.47 5.42
N ILE A 282 28.47 63.61 4.12
CA ILE A 282 28.05 62.68 3.07
C ILE A 282 28.61 61.28 3.31
N GLN A 283 29.89 61.16 3.65
CA GLN A 283 30.54 59.88 3.94
C GLN A 283 29.98 59.20 5.19
N SER A 284 29.65 59.97 6.23
CA SER A 284 28.96 59.44 7.41
C SER A 284 27.58 58.88 7.05
N ALA A 285 26.80 59.60 6.24
CA ALA A 285 25.50 59.14 5.76
C ALA A 285 25.59 57.88 4.88
N LEU A 286 26.58 57.81 3.99
CA LEU A 286 26.85 56.65 3.14
C LEU A 286 27.22 55.41 3.97
N LEU A 287 28.10 55.57 4.96
CA LEU A 287 28.51 54.49 5.86
C LEU A 287 27.35 53.98 6.73
N VAL A 288 26.49 54.88 7.24
CA VAL A 288 25.30 54.51 8.02
C VAL A 288 24.30 53.72 7.16
N ARG A 289 24.07 54.14 5.91
CA ARG A 289 23.18 53.41 5.00
C ARG A 289 23.76 52.06 4.61
N ALA A 290 25.03 52.00 4.24
CA ALA A 290 25.74 50.75 3.93
C ALA A 290 25.67 49.76 5.10
N ASN A 291 25.80 50.26 6.34
CA ASN A 291 25.62 49.46 7.55
C ASN A 291 24.21 48.86 7.66
N LYS A 292 23.15 49.67 7.49
CA LYS A 292 21.76 49.18 7.53
C LYS A 292 21.47 48.16 6.42
N GLU A 293 21.97 48.40 5.21
CA GLU A 293 21.85 47.48 4.07
C GLU A 293 22.54 46.14 4.38
N TYR A 294 23.73 46.19 4.99
CA TYR A 294 24.47 45.00 5.43
C TYR A 294 23.71 44.21 6.50
N GLN A 295 23.27 44.87 7.58
CA GLN A 295 22.52 44.23 8.66
C GLN A 295 21.27 43.51 8.11
N ARG A 296 20.51 44.20 7.26
CA ARG A 296 19.31 43.65 6.63
C ARG A 296 19.63 42.43 5.77
N ALA A 297 20.74 42.43 5.04
CA ALA A 297 21.17 41.28 4.23
C ALA A 297 21.52 40.07 5.11
N ILE A 298 22.25 40.27 6.21
CA ILE A 298 22.57 39.19 7.16
C ILE A 298 21.30 38.63 7.83
N GLU A 299 20.40 39.49 8.31
CA GLU A 299 19.14 39.07 8.92
C GLU A 299 18.31 38.22 7.96
N GLN A 300 18.20 38.65 6.70
CA GLN A 300 17.53 37.88 5.67
C GLN A 300 18.21 36.53 5.43
N ILE A 301 19.55 36.48 5.32
CA ILE A 301 20.29 35.21 5.16
C ILE A 301 19.99 34.27 6.33
N ILE A 302 20.06 34.75 7.58
CA ILE A 302 19.79 33.97 8.79
C ILE A 302 18.35 33.43 8.79
N ASP A 303 17.37 34.26 8.46
CA ASP A 303 15.97 33.83 8.43
C ASP A 303 15.71 32.79 7.34
N LYS A 304 16.35 32.93 6.18
CA LYS A 304 16.30 31.91 5.13
C LYS A 304 16.97 30.61 5.55
N PHE A 305 18.09 30.63 6.28
CA PHE A 305 18.69 29.43 6.87
C PHE A 305 17.72 28.71 7.82
N LYS A 306 17.03 29.44 8.70
CA LYS A 306 16.01 28.86 9.59
C LYS A 306 14.86 28.22 8.81
N ILE A 307 14.42 28.86 7.73
CA ILE A 307 13.39 28.31 6.84
C ILE A 307 13.87 27.00 6.21
N ILE A 308 15.11 26.94 5.69
CA ILE A 308 15.70 25.72 5.13
C ILE A 308 15.69 24.58 6.16
N GLY A 309 16.11 24.84 7.40
CA GLY A 309 16.09 23.85 8.48
C GLY A 309 14.68 23.35 8.81
N SER A 310 13.71 24.28 8.92
CA SER A 310 12.31 23.94 9.18
C SER A 310 11.69 23.10 8.05
N ILE A 311 11.96 23.45 6.79
CA ILE A 311 11.50 22.69 5.62
C ILE A 311 12.09 21.28 5.65
N ALA A 312 13.40 21.15 5.88
CA ALA A 312 14.05 19.84 5.95
C ALA A 312 13.46 18.95 7.05
N GLN A 313 13.19 19.52 8.23
CA GLN A 313 12.55 18.81 9.34
C GLN A 313 11.11 18.38 9.00
N ASN A 314 10.34 19.23 8.31
CA ASN A 314 8.98 18.91 7.86
C ASN A 314 8.96 17.78 6.84
N ILE A 315 9.87 17.81 5.85
CA ILE A 315 10.04 16.72 4.87
C ILE A 315 10.34 15.39 5.59
N LEU A 316 11.21 15.42 6.61
CA LEU A 316 11.53 14.25 7.41
C LEU A 316 10.35 13.70 8.20
N ASN A 317 9.57 14.58 8.82
CA ASN A 317 8.36 14.18 9.53
C ASN A 317 7.34 13.56 8.55
N GLN A 318 7.17 14.12 7.36
CA GLN A 318 6.32 13.54 6.31
C GLN A 318 6.80 12.15 5.88
N CYS A 319 8.10 11.95 5.66
CA CYS A 319 8.64 10.63 5.35
C CYS A 319 8.45 9.64 6.51
N ARG A 320 8.49 10.11 7.77
CA ARG A 320 8.22 9.29 8.95
C ARG A 320 6.75 8.88 9.01
N ASP A 321 5.84 9.81 8.82
CA ASP A 321 4.40 9.55 8.85
C ASP A 321 3.99 8.56 7.74
N LEU A 322 4.62 8.64 6.56
CA LEU A 322 4.42 7.65 5.50
C LEU A 322 4.80 6.23 5.91
N LYS A 323 5.87 6.07 6.70
CA LYS A 323 6.28 4.76 7.23
C LYS A 323 5.30 4.18 8.26
N ARG A 324 4.47 5.01 8.90
CA ARG A 324 3.56 4.55 9.97
C ARG A 324 2.29 3.93 9.37
N ILE A 325 2.02 2.66 9.62
CA ILE A 325 0.71 2.05 9.37
C ILE A 325 -0.12 2.25 10.65
N GLN A 326 -1.24 2.98 10.57
CA GLN A 326 -2.12 3.17 11.73
C GLN A 326 -3.28 2.17 11.70
N GLU A 327 -3.14 1.05 12.40
CA GLU A 327 -4.30 0.27 12.87
C GLU A 327 -4.26 0.22 14.39
N SER A 328 -5.31 0.77 15.04
CA SER A 328 -5.64 0.60 16.47
C SER A 328 -4.45 0.44 17.44
N ASP A 329 -3.98 1.55 18.03
CA ASP A 329 -3.03 1.64 19.17
C ASP A 329 -1.71 0.83 19.11
N THR A 330 -1.41 0.09 18.03
CA THR A 330 -0.21 -0.74 17.93
C THR A 330 0.45 -0.60 16.56
N GLU A 331 1.70 -0.14 16.55
CA GLU A 331 2.51 -0.01 15.34
C GLU A 331 2.79 -1.41 14.73
N GLN A 332 2.23 -1.70 13.55
CA GLN A 332 2.51 -2.93 12.80
C GLN A 332 3.43 -2.58 11.60
N PRO A 333 4.65 -3.13 11.51
CA PRO A 333 5.51 -2.96 10.34
C PRO A 333 4.95 -3.69 9.10
N PHE A 334 5.33 -3.25 7.89
CA PHE A 334 4.99 -3.93 6.62
C PHE A 334 5.38 -5.40 6.59
N THR A 335 6.41 -5.76 7.37
CA THR A 335 6.82 -7.15 7.60
C THR A 335 5.67 -8.02 8.10
N ASN A 336 4.78 -7.50 8.96
CA ASN A 336 3.63 -8.26 9.46
C ASN A 336 2.61 -8.55 8.35
N VAL A 337 2.32 -7.57 7.49
CA VAL A 337 1.43 -7.77 6.33
C VAL A 337 2.04 -8.77 5.36
N ALA A 338 3.33 -8.63 5.04
CA ALA A 338 4.06 -9.56 4.18
C ALA A 338 4.08 -11.00 4.73
N HIS A 339 4.29 -11.16 6.04
CA HIS A 339 4.22 -12.46 6.71
C HIS A 339 2.81 -13.05 6.67
N LYS A 340 1.77 -12.26 6.96
CA LYS A 340 0.37 -12.71 6.86
C LYS A 340 0.01 -13.17 5.44
N LEU A 341 0.39 -12.40 4.42
CA LEU A 341 0.18 -12.74 3.00
C LEU A 341 0.87 -14.06 2.64
N THR A 342 2.14 -14.23 3.02
CA THR A 342 2.89 -15.47 2.77
C THR A 342 2.22 -16.67 3.46
N ASN A 343 1.76 -16.49 4.70
CA ASN A 343 1.10 -17.52 5.49
C ASN A 343 -0.30 -17.89 4.98
N THR A 344 -0.90 -17.11 4.07
CA THR A 344 -2.20 -17.41 3.44
C THR A 344 -2.16 -18.67 2.57
N THR A 345 -0.97 -19.09 2.14
CA THR A 345 -0.75 -20.36 1.42
C THR A 345 -1.25 -21.58 2.20
N LEU A 346 -1.11 -21.58 3.53
CA LEU A 346 -1.52 -22.71 4.38
C LEU A 346 -3.05 -22.84 4.47
N PRO A 347 -3.82 -21.77 4.77
CA PRO A 347 -5.28 -21.81 4.68
C PRO A 347 -5.81 -22.23 3.29
N VAL A 348 -5.21 -21.73 2.20
CA VAL A 348 -5.61 -22.09 0.83
C VAL A 348 -5.38 -23.58 0.54
N SER A 349 -4.19 -24.11 0.85
CA SER A 349 -3.92 -25.54 0.66
C SER A 349 -4.83 -26.43 1.51
N LYS A 350 -5.14 -26.02 2.75
CA LYS A 350 -6.10 -26.73 3.61
C LYS A 350 -7.51 -26.73 3.02
N TYR A 351 -7.98 -25.59 2.49
CA TYR A 351 -9.26 -25.49 1.78
C TYR A 351 -9.33 -26.46 0.59
N LEU A 352 -8.32 -26.46 -0.29
CA LEU A 352 -8.25 -27.35 -1.46
C LEU A 352 -8.23 -28.83 -1.05
N SER A 353 -7.48 -29.19 0.00
CA SER A 353 -7.42 -30.57 0.50
C SER A 353 -8.76 -31.08 1.01
N LEU A 354 -9.59 -30.21 1.60
CA LEU A 354 -10.92 -30.57 2.11
C LEU A 354 -11.91 -30.76 0.96
N LEU A 355 -11.84 -29.94 -0.08
CA LEU A 355 -12.64 -30.12 -1.29
C LEU A 355 -12.26 -31.41 -2.03
N ALA A 356 -10.96 -31.72 -2.16
CA ALA A 356 -10.50 -32.97 -2.74
C ALA A 356 -11.02 -34.20 -1.97
N ARG A 357 -11.08 -34.13 -0.63
CA ARG A 357 -11.69 -35.18 0.20
C ARG A 357 -13.18 -35.37 -0.07
N VAL A 358 -13.94 -34.28 -0.27
CA VAL A 358 -15.35 -34.39 -0.65
C VAL A 358 -15.47 -35.01 -2.03
N ASN A 359 -14.64 -34.60 -2.99
CA ASN A 359 -14.66 -35.15 -4.34
C ASN A 359 -14.41 -36.66 -4.36
N ASN A 360 -13.41 -37.14 -3.63
CA ASN A 360 -13.12 -38.58 -3.50
C ASN A 360 -14.28 -39.37 -2.87
N LEU A 361 -15.01 -38.74 -1.93
CA LEU A 361 -16.20 -39.34 -1.34
C LEU A 361 -17.33 -39.48 -2.36
N LEU A 362 -17.56 -38.46 -3.22
CA LEU A 362 -18.55 -38.55 -4.30
C LEU A 362 -18.21 -39.66 -5.29
N GLN A 363 -16.94 -39.77 -5.69
CA GLN A 363 -16.48 -40.85 -6.55
C GLN A 363 -16.68 -42.24 -5.91
N SER A 364 -16.45 -42.35 -4.60
CA SER A 364 -16.69 -43.59 -3.86
C SER A 364 -18.17 -43.95 -3.78
N ILE A 365 -19.05 -42.94 -3.59
CA ILE A 365 -20.51 -43.13 -3.59
C ILE A 365 -20.97 -43.65 -4.95
N ARG A 366 -20.56 -42.98 -6.03
CA ARG A 366 -20.85 -43.40 -7.40
C ARG A 366 -20.41 -44.85 -7.63
N HIS A 367 -19.15 -45.16 -7.33
CA HIS A 367 -18.60 -46.50 -7.58
C HIS A 367 -19.37 -47.59 -6.83
N ASN A 368 -19.66 -47.39 -5.54
CA ASN A 368 -20.38 -48.38 -4.74
C ASN A 368 -21.82 -48.61 -5.23
N VAL A 369 -22.52 -47.54 -5.63
CA VAL A 369 -23.88 -47.66 -6.16
C VAL A 369 -23.88 -48.33 -7.54
N SER A 370 -22.94 -47.98 -8.43
CA SER A 370 -22.80 -48.63 -9.73
C SER A 370 -22.51 -50.14 -9.60
N LEU A 371 -21.61 -50.54 -8.70
CA LEU A 371 -21.33 -51.95 -8.42
C LEU A 371 -22.57 -52.71 -7.93
N MET A 372 -23.43 -52.07 -7.14
CA MET A 372 -24.69 -52.67 -6.69
C MET A 372 -25.65 -52.91 -7.87
N VAL A 373 -25.78 -51.94 -8.79
CA VAL A 373 -26.62 -52.07 -9.97
C VAL A 373 -26.11 -53.21 -10.86
N GLU A 374 -24.81 -53.25 -11.14
CA GLU A 374 -24.19 -54.31 -11.95
C GLU A 374 -24.41 -55.71 -11.33
N ALA A 375 -24.20 -55.86 -10.02
CA ALA A 375 -24.41 -57.14 -9.34
C ALA A 375 -25.87 -57.62 -9.39
N SER A 376 -26.84 -56.69 -9.36
CA SER A 376 -28.27 -57.02 -9.44
C SER A 376 -28.75 -57.41 -10.84
N ALA A 377 -28.08 -56.91 -11.89
CA ALA A 377 -28.45 -57.16 -13.28
C ALA A 377 -28.04 -58.56 -13.79
N ILE A 378 -27.12 -59.25 -13.10
CA ILE A 378 -26.46 -60.47 -13.58
C ILE A 378 -27.28 -61.76 -13.37
N ASP A 379 -28.33 -61.77 -12.53
CA ASP A 379 -29.13 -63.00 -12.28
C ASP A 379 -30.38 -63.13 -13.19
N ASP A 380 -30.13 -63.37 -14.49
CA ASP A 380 -31.18 -63.52 -15.52
C ASP A 380 -32.19 -64.65 -15.19
N ASP A 381 -31.75 -65.74 -14.57
CA ASP A 381 -32.65 -66.85 -14.17
C ASP A 381 -33.61 -66.44 -13.05
N ALA A 382 -33.14 -65.67 -12.06
CA ALA A 382 -34.01 -65.18 -10.99
C ALA A 382 -34.99 -64.12 -11.52
N ASN A 383 -34.57 -63.33 -12.51
CA ASN A 383 -35.43 -62.35 -13.18
C ASN A 383 -36.50 -63.02 -14.06
N ARG A 384 -36.19 -64.13 -14.72
CA ARG A 384 -37.11 -64.87 -15.60
C ARG A 384 -37.91 -65.96 -14.89
N PHE A 385 -37.64 -66.21 -13.61
CA PHE A 385 -38.31 -67.23 -12.81
C PHE A 385 -39.84 -67.13 -12.86
N GLY A 386 -40.41 -65.93 -12.70
CA GLY A 386 -41.86 -65.75 -12.69
C GLY A 386 -42.51 -66.15 -14.01
N GLU A 387 -41.90 -65.82 -15.15
CA GLU A 387 -42.38 -66.19 -16.48
C GLU A 387 -42.29 -67.70 -16.72
N LEU A 388 -41.17 -68.31 -16.32
CA LEU A 388 -40.96 -69.76 -16.41
C LEU A 388 -42.00 -70.52 -15.57
N LEU A 389 -42.27 -70.04 -14.36
CA LEU A 389 -43.26 -70.62 -13.47
C LEU A 389 -44.67 -70.53 -14.06
N LEU A 390 -45.09 -69.34 -14.50
CA LEU A 390 -46.41 -69.13 -15.11
C LEU A 390 -46.64 -69.98 -16.36
N LYS A 391 -45.63 -70.12 -17.22
CA LYS A 391 -45.71 -70.95 -18.43
C LYS A 391 -45.92 -72.43 -18.08
N ARG A 392 -45.28 -72.89 -17.02
CA ARG A 392 -45.22 -74.31 -16.67
C ARG A 392 -46.43 -74.76 -15.83
N ILE A 393 -46.95 -73.94 -14.91
CA ILE A 393 -48.16 -74.27 -14.13
C ILE A 393 -49.46 -74.32 -14.97
N LYS A 394 -49.46 -73.68 -16.15
CA LYS A 394 -50.58 -73.65 -17.10
C LYS A 394 -50.67 -74.89 -18.00
N GLN A 395 -49.73 -75.81 -17.89
CA GLN A 395 -49.69 -77.00 -18.72
C GLN A 395 -50.81 -77.98 -18.31
N PRO A 396 -51.71 -78.35 -19.25
CA PRO A 396 -52.89 -79.16 -18.95
C PRO A 396 -52.55 -80.56 -18.40
N GLU A 397 -51.34 -81.05 -18.68
CA GLU A 397 -50.82 -82.34 -18.22
C GLU A 397 -50.70 -82.43 -16.68
N LEU A 398 -50.60 -81.27 -15.99
CA LEU A 398 -50.38 -81.22 -14.55
C LEU A 398 -51.63 -81.42 -13.70
N MET A 399 -52.84 -81.27 -14.28
CA MET A 399 -54.13 -81.51 -13.60
C MET A 399 -54.20 -80.84 -12.20
N LEU A 400 -53.77 -79.58 -12.10
CA LEU A 400 -53.75 -78.82 -10.84
C LEU A 400 -55.14 -78.24 -10.52
N GLN A 401 -55.44 -78.06 -9.23
CA GLN A 401 -56.69 -77.42 -8.82
C GLN A 401 -56.72 -75.94 -9.25
N SER A 402 -57.85 -75.50 -9.82
CA SER A 402 -57.99 -74.15 -10.38
C SER A 402 -57.74 -73.03 -9.37
N ASN A 403 -58.17 -73.21 -8.11
CA ASN A 403 -57.92 -72.25 -7.01
C ASN A 403 -56.42 -72.11 -6.69
N LEU A 404 -55.66 -73.21 -6.71
CA LEU A 404 -54.23 -73.23 -6.44
C LEU A 404 -53.44 -72.60 -7.59
N ILE A 405 -53.84 -72.86 -8.84
CA ILE A 405 -53.30 -72.17 -10.01
C ILE A 405 -53.49 -70.66 -9.85
N GLN A 406 -54.71 -70.19 -9.54
CA GLN A 406 -55.01 -68.77 -9.41
C GLN A 406 -54.20 -68.09 -8.29
N GLN A 407 -54.01 -68.76 -7.15
CA GLN A 407 -53.17 -68.26 -6.06
C GLN A 407 -51.69 -68.15 -6.46
N ILE A 408 -51.15 -69.17 -7.13
CA ILE A 408 -49.77 -69.15 -7.62
C ILE A 408 -49.59 -68.06 -8.69
N GLU A 409 -50.55 -67.92 -9.61
CA GLU A 409 -50.53 -66.85 -10.62
C GLU A 409 -50.49 -65.46 -9.98
N THR A 410 -51.34 -65.22 -8.98
CA THR A 410 -51.42 -63.92 -8.29
C THR A 410 -50.08 -63.57 -7.63
N VAL A 411 -49.56 -64.48 -6.80
CA VAL A 411 -48.28 -64.25 -6.10
C VAL A 411 -47.12 -64.09 -7.08
N THR A 412 -47.13 -64.84 -8.18
CA THR A 412 -46.08 -64.76 -9.21
C THR A 412 -46.15 -63.45 -9.99
N PHE A 413 -47.36 -62.96 -10.29
CA PHE A 413 -47.57 -61.66 -10.90
C PHE A 413 -47.08 -60.52 -10.01
N ASP A 414 -47.31 -60.61 -8.68
CA ASP A 414 -46.82 -59.62 -7.72
C ASP A 414 -45.27 -59.61 -7.65
N ILE A 415 -44.62 -60.77 -7.76
CA ILE A 415 -43.15 -60.88 -7.88
C ILE A 415 -42.66 -60.20 -9.15
N ILE A 416 -43.26 -60.51 -10.31
CA ILE A 416 -42.88 -59.92 -11.61
C ILE A 416 -43.05 -58.40 -11.56
N THR A 417 -44.17 -57.92 -11.03
CA THR A 417 -44.47 -56.49 -10.91
C THR A 417 -43.44 -55.79 -10.01
N SER A 418 -43.13 -56.36 -8.86
CA SER A 418 -42.11 -55.81 -7.94
C SER A 418 -40.72 -55.79 -8.57
N ARG A 419 -40.34 -56.83 -9.33
CA ARG A 419 -39.06 -56.85 -10.08
C ARG A 419 -39.02 -55.79 -11.18
N SER A 420 -40.12 -55.59 -11.91
CA SER A 420 -40.23 -54.54 -12.92
C SER A 420 -40.12 -53.13 -12.32
N GLN A 421 -40.69 -52.92 -11.13
CA GLN A 421 -40.54 -51.69 -10.36
C GLN A 421 -39.09 -51.44 -9.95
N ILE A 422 -38.39 -52.46 -9.44
CA ILE A 422 -36.94 -52.38 -9.15
C ILE A 422 -36.15 -51.98 -10.40
N GLY A 423 -36.43 -52.59 -11.56
CA GLY A 423 -35.77 -52.23 -12.83
C GLY A 423 -35.99 -50.76 -13.22
N THR A 424 -37.20 -50.23 -13.02
CA THR A 424 -37.50 -48.81 -13.27
C THR A 424 -36.76 -47.89 -12.28
N LEU A 425 -36.67 -48.29 -11.01
CA LEU A 425 -35.92 -47.55 -9.99
C LEU A 425 -34.41 -47.54 -10.28
N TYR A 426 -33.84 -48.62 -10.85
CA TYR A 426 -32.45 -48.61 -11.30
C TYR A 426 -32.17 -47.61 -12.41
N MET A 427 -33.07 -47.48 -13.39
CA MET A 427 -32.95 -46.43 -14.41
C MET A 427 -32.97 -45.02 -13.79
N HIS A 428 -33.81 -44.81 -12.78
CA HIS A 428 -33.83 -43.52 -12.08
C HIS A 428 -32.55 -43.29 -11.26
N LEU A 429 -32.03 -44.34 -10.63
CA LEU A 429 -30.78 -44.32 -9.88
C LEU A 429 -29.59 -43.92 -10.75
N GLU A 430 -29.48 -44.46 -11.97
CA GLU A 430 -28.42 -44.09 -12.92
C GLU A 430 -28.44 -42.59 -13.24
N SER A 431 -29.64 -42.01 -13.46
CA SER A 431 -29.78 -40.57 -13.66
C SER A 431 -29.28 -39.77 -12.46
N LYS A 432 -29.54 -40.20 -11.23
CA LYS A 432 -29.10 -39.52 -10.00
C LYS A 432 -27.61 -39.69 -9.71
N ILE A 433 -27.04 -40.82 -10.09
CA ILE A 433 -25.59 -41.02 -10.05
C ILE A 433 -24.88 -40.10 -11.05
N SER A 434 -25.48 -39.84 -12.21
CA SER A 434 -24.96 -38.84 -13.16
C SER A 434 -24.97 -37.42 -12.59
N ASP A 435 -25.99 -37.05 -11.80
CA ASP A 435 -26.00 -35.77 -11.07
C ASP A 435 -24.83 -35.65 -10.09
N ILE A 436 -24.50 -36.72 -9.37
CA ILE A 436 -23.34 -36.78 -8.45
C ILE A 436 -22.01 -36.66 -9.23
N GLU A 437 -21.91 -37.30 -10.39
CA GLU A 437 -20.74 -37.20 -11.27
C GLU A 437 -20.52 -35.76 -11.74
N ARG A 438 -21.57 -35.09 -12.22
CA ARG A 438 -21.51 -33.68 -12.62
C ARG A 438 -21.07 -32.77 -11.47
N LEU A 439 -21.54 -33.01 -10.24
CA LEU A 439 -21.10 -32.26 -9.07
C LEU A 439 -19.62 -32.51 -8.74
N SER A 440 -19.14 -33.74 -8.91
CA SER A 440 -17.73 -34.11 -8.74
C SER A 440 -16.83 -33.41 -9.77
N GLU A 441 -17.27 -33.31 -11.01
CA GLU A 441 -16.56 -32.58 -12.08
C GLU A 441 -16.46 -31.09 -11.75
N LEU A 442 -17.58 -30.45 -11.38
CA LEU A 442 -17.59 -29.02 -11.01
C LEU A 442 -16.65 -28.70 -9.83
N ILE A 443 -16.58 -29.56 -8.82
CA ILE A 443 -15.63 -29.40 -7.71
C ILE A 443 -14.18 -29.59 -8.22
N SER A 444 -13.95 -30.54 -9.10
CA SER A 444 -12.62 -30.83 -9.65
C SER A 444 -12.10 -29.68 -10.52
N GLU A 445 -12.94 -29.12 -11.39
CA GLU A 445 -12.60 -27.96 -12.22
C GLU A 445 -12.25 -26.74 -11.35
N ASN A 446 -13.05 -26.50 -10.30
CA ASN A 446 -12.81 -25.39 -9.38
C ASN A 446 -11.55 -25.59 -8.52
N THR A 447 -11.10 -26.83 -8.28
CA THR A 447 -9.94 -27.09 -7.41
C THR A 447 -8.63 -27.29 -8.16
N LYS A 448 -8.68 -27.73 -9.43
CA LYS A 448 -7.50 -28.00 -10.27
C LYS A 448 -7.17 -26.88 -11.26
N SER A 449 -7.84 -25.73 -11.19
CA SER A 449 -7.51 -24.61 -12.07
C SER A 449 -6.05 -24.19 -11.84
N GLN A 450 -5.28 -23.97 -12.91
CA GLN A 450 -3.92 -23.40 -12.86
C GLN A 450 -3.87 -22.09 -12.04
N GLU A 451 -4.99 -21.37 -12.00
CA GLU A 451 -5.15 -20.17 -11.21
C GLU A 451 -5.14 -20.38 -9.69
N TRP A 452 -5.26 -21.61 -9.15
CA TRP A 452 -5.05 -21.87 -7.71
C TRP A 452 -3.57 -22.16 -7.41
N GLU A 453 -2.84 -22.71 -8.37
CA GLU A 453 -1.41 -23.00 -8.27
C GLU A 453 -0.57 -21.72 -8.34
N SER A 454 -1.05 -20.67 -9.02
CA SER A 454 -0.37 -19.37 -9.10
C SER A 454 -0.50 -18.51 -7.84
N ILE A 455 -1.53 -18.74 -7.00
CA ILE A 455 -1.82 -17.90 -5.82
C ILE A 455 -0.63 -17.79 -4.86
N PRO A 456 0.03 -18.89 -4.43
CA PRO A 456 1.16 -18.80 -3.52
C PRO A 456 2.30 -17.95 -4.10
N THR A 457 2.54 -18.07 -5.41
CA THR A 457 3.55 -17.28 -6.12
C THR A 457 3.17 -15.80 -6.13
N THR A 458 1.93 -15.46 -6.51
CA THR A 458 1.44 -14.08 -6.50
C THR A 458 1.50 -13.45 -5.11
N LEU A 459 1.06 -14.16 -4.07
CA LEU A 459 1.12 -13.67 -2.69
C LEU A 459 2.56 -13.47 -2.22
N LYS A 460 3.47 -14.36 -2.61
CA LYS A 460 4.90 -14.27 -2.28
C LYS A 460 5.57 -13.10 -3.01
N GLU A 461 5.23 -12.86 -4.28
CA GLU A 461 5.72 -11.71 -5.05
C GLU A 461 5.27 -10.40 -4.39
N ILE A 462 3.99 -10.27 -4.05
CA ILE A 462 3.47 -9.09 -3.34
C ILE A 462 4.17 -8.92 -1.98
N ALA A 463 4.35 -10.01 -1.22
CA ALA A 463 5.03 -9.97 0.07
C ALA A 463 6.51 -9.58 -0.06
N SER A 464 7.24 -10.11 -1.05
CA SER A 464 8.63 -9.75 -1.32
C SER A 464 8.77 -8.28 -1.69
N ASN A 465 7.89 -7.76 -2.54
CA ASN A 465 7.88 -6.34 -2.93
C ASN A 465 7.67 -5.43 -1.71
N LEU A 466 6.80 -5.82 -0.77
CA LEU A 466 6.60 -5.10 0.49
C LEU A 466 7.84 -5.10 1.38
N LEU A 467 8.52 -6.25 1.51
CA LEU A 467 9.72 -6.38 2.33
C LEU A 467 10.88 -5.56 1.74
N GLU A 468 11.08 -5.64 0.42
CA GLU A 468 12.11 -4.85 -0.27
C GLU A 468 11.83 -3.34 -0.15
N CYS A 469 10.56 -2.93 -0.25
CA CYS A 469 10.15 -1.55 -0.01
C CYS A 469 10.47 -1.09 1.41
N ASP A 470 10.12 -1.88 2.43
CA ASP A 470 10.35 -1.54 3.83
C ASP A 470 11.85 -1.44 4.16
N GLU A 471 12.67 -2.34 3.59
CA GLU A 471 14.12 -2.31 3.74
C GLU A 471 14.72 -1.06 3.10
N LYS A 472 14.40 -0.78 1.82
CA LYS A 472 14.90 0.41 1.10
C LYS A 472 14.50 1.70 1.81
N VAL A 473 13.24 1.84 2.20
CA VAL A 473 12.77 3.05 2.90
C VAL A 473 13.41 3.19 4.28
N SER A 474 13.66 2.09 4.99
CA SER A 474 14.33 2.13 6.29
C SER A 474 15.79 2.61 6.18
N ILE A 475 16.52 2.17 5.16
CA ILE A 475 17.88 2.65 4.87
C ILE A 475 17.85 4.15 4.56
N LEU A 476 17.00 4.58 3.61
CA LEU A 476 16.87 5.98 3.21
C LEU A 476 16.47 6.88 4.38
N LEU A 477 15.56 6.44 5.26
CA LEU A 477 15.17 7.20 6.44
C LEU A 477 16.30 7.33 7.46
N LYS A 478 17.10 6.29 7.68
CA LYS A 478 18.21 6.33 8.63
C LYS A 478 19.27 7.34 8.19
N GLU A 479 19.62 7.35 6.91
CA GLU A 479 20.54 8.34 6.33
C GLU A 479 20.00 9.78 6.47
N LYS A 480 18.68 9.97 6.31
CA LYS A 480 18.02 11.29 6.43
C LYS A 480 18.07 11.87 7.85
N PHE A 481 17.86 11.04 8.88
CA PHE A 481 17.92 11.50 10.27
C PHE A 481 19.29 12.10 10.60
N GLN A 482 20.35 11.47 10.11
CA GLN A 482 21.70 11.98 10.31
C GLN A 482 21.91 13.27 9.53
N ALA A 483 21.53 13.31 8.24
CA ALA A 483 21.69 14.51 7.41
C ALA A 483 20.92 15.74 7.94
N SER A 484 19.76 15.57 8.55
CA SER A 484 18.98 16.68 9.12
C SER A 484 19.49 17.18 10.46
N ASN A 485 19.98 16.28 11.31
CA ASN A 485 20.66 16.70 12.54
C ASN A 485 21.93 17.50 12.18
N ASP A 486 22.72 17.02 11.21
CA ASP A 486 23.88 17.74 10.70
C ASP A 486 23.48 19.13 10.15
N LEU A 487 22.36 19.22 9.41
CA LEU A 487 21.86 20.49 8.88
C LEU A 487 21.44 21.46 9.99
N GLY A 488 20.80 20.97 11.05
CA GLY A 488 20.49 21.75 12.24
C GLY A 488 21.74 22.34 12.89
N ASP A 489 22.80 21.53 13.02
CA ASP A 489 24.09 21.97 13.57
C ASP A 489 24.82 22.97 12.65
N ILE A 490 24.71 22.81 11.33
CA ILE A 490 25.25 23.77 10.35
C ILE A 490 24.53 25.11 10.48
N ILE A 491 23.20 25.10 10.53
CA ILE A 491 22.39 26.33 10.68
C ILE A 491 22.69 27.01 12.01
N HIS A 492 22.74 26.26 13.11
CA HIS A 492 23.06 26.83 14.41
C HIS A 492 24.45 27.49 14.40
N ARG A 493 25.46 26.81 13.85
CA ARG A 493 26.82 27.38 13.72
C ARG A 493 26.82 28.63 12.86
N ALA A 494 26.16 28.61 11.70
CA ALA A 494 26.05 29.74 10.79
C ALA A 494 25.45 30.99 11.46
N VAL A 495 24.46 30.81 12.35
CA VAL A 495 23.86 31.93 13.10
C VAL A 495 24.76 32.40 14.25
N SER A 496 25.35 31.47 15.00
CA SER A 496 26.14 31.79 16.21
C SER A 496 27.52 32.40 15.93
N GLN A 497 28.06 32.25 14.72
CA GLN A 497 29.42 32.67 14.36
C GLN A 497 29.48 34.03 13.65
N VAL A 498 28.34 34.66 13.36
CA VAL A 498 28.29 35.99 12.76
C VAL A 498 28.78 37.00 13.79
N LYS A 499 29.97 37.57 13.58
CA LYS A 499 30.59 38.54 14.51
C LYS A 499 30.18 39.98 14.25
N TYR A 500 29.51 40.23 13.11
CA TYR A 500 29.12 41.54 12.64
C TYR A 500 28.51 42.46 13.70
N TYR A 501 27.57 41.95 14.52
CA TYR A 501 26.92 42.75 15.56
C TYR A 501 27.89 43.25 16.65
N GLU A 502 28.92 42.49 16.99
CA GLU A 502 29.88 42.88 18.03
C GLU A 502 30.94 43.86 17.51
N VAL A 503 31.37 43.71 16.25
CA VAL A 503 32.51 44.46 15.70
C VAL A 503 32.08 45.69 14.92
N PHE A 504 31.05 45.57 14.08
CA PHE A 504 30.67 46.64 13.15
C PHE A 504 29.87 47.73 13.87
N GLU A 505 28.94 47.38 14.76
CA GLU A 505 28.11 48.37 15.49
C GLU A 505 28.96 49.28 16.39
N LEU A 506 29.93 48.72 17.11
CA LEU A 506 30.84 49.50 17.95
C LEU A 506 31.79 50.38 17.11
N LYS A 507 32.39 49.81 16.06
CA LYS A 507 33.41 50.52 15.27
C LYS A 507 32.83 51.55 14.32
N ILE A 508 31.64 51.32 13.76
CA ILE A 508 30.97 52.31 12.90
C ILE A 508 30.55 53.52 13.73
N LEU A 509 30.10 53.34 14.97
CA LEU A 509 29.79 54.45 15.88
C LEU A 509 31.03 55.28 16.20
N ASP A 510 32.19 54.63 16.35
CA ASP A 510 33.45 55.34 16.59
C ASP A 510 33.96 56.06 15.33
N VAL A 511 33.80 55.46 14.13
CA VAL A 511 34.03 56.14 12.85
C VAL A 511 33.11 57.36 12.68
N ILE A 512 31.82 57.22 12.98
CA ILE A 512 30.84 58.32 12.91
C ILE A 512 31.17 59.41 13.93
N LYS A 513 31.59 59.06 15.16
CA LYS A 513 32.04 60.05 16.16
C LYS A 513 33.27 60.82 15.68
N LEU A 514 34.26 60.14 15.10
CA LEU A 514 35.47 60.77 14.56
C LEU A 514 35.13 61.69 13.37
N LEU A 515 34.27 61.24 12.45
CA LEU A 515 33.75 62.06 11.36
C LEU A 515 32.99 63.30 11.90
N ASN A 516 32.12 63.14 12.89
CA ASN A 516 31.42 64.27 13.53
C ASN A 516 32.37 65.20 14.30
N GLN A 517 33.46 64.69 14.87
CA GLN A 517 34.51 65.50 15.49
C GLN A 517 35.26 66.33 14.45
N ILE A 518 35.62 65.75 13.30
CA ILE A 518 36.21 66.48 12.17
C ILE A 518 35.24 67.57 11.70
N TYR A 519 33.97 67.22 11.50
CA TYR A 519 32.91 68.16 11.12
C TYR A 519 32.81 69.34 12.10
N SER A 520 32.64 69.08 13.40
CA SER A 520 32.51 70.12 14.43
C SER A 520 33.76 70.98 14.61
N THR A 521 34.95 70.43 14.35
CA THR A 521 36.23 71.15 14.40
C THR A 521 36.40 72.11 13.21
N LEU A 522 35.74 71.79 12.09
CA LEU A 522 35.75 72.57 10.85
C LEU A 522 34.62 73.62 10.80
N THR A 523 33.42 73.31 11.31
CA THR A 523 32.25 74.23 11.29
C THR A 523 32.27 75.30 12.40
N GLY A 524 33.44 75.63 12.93
CA GLY A 524 33.60 76.71 13.90
C GLY A 524 33.44 78.10 13.28
N LYS A 525 32.19 78.58 13.18
CA LYS A 525 31.76 79.95 12.84
C LYS A 525 32.20 80.47 11.45
N GLU A 526 31.38 80.20 10.42
CA GLU A 526 30.89 81.17 9.43
C GLU A 526 30.01 80.43 8.40
N GLU A 527 28.77 80.89 8.20
CA GLU A 527 27.93 80.46 7.07
C GLU A 527 28.52 81.05 5.79
N SER A 528 29.23 80.25 5.01
CA SER A 528 29.58 80.61 3.63
C SER A 528 28.60 79.94 2.67
N GLN A 529 27.88 80.76 1.89
CA GLN A 529 27.13 80.31 0.71
C GLN A 529 28.11 79.71 -0.30
N PHE A 530 27.94 78.42 -0.62
CA PHE A 530 28.80 77.67 -1.53
C PHE A 530 28.19 77.49 -2.93
N ASP A 531 29.06 77.34 -3.93
CA ASP A 531 28.73 77.11 -5.33
C ASP A 531 28.62 75.60 -5.63
N ARG A 532 27.60 75.22 -6.40
CA ARG A 532 27.19 73.80 -6.61
C ARG A 532 28.19 72.97 -7.44
N ASP A 533 29.16 73.62 -8.09
CA ASP A 533 30.06 72.99 -9.06
C ASP A 533 31.24 72.25 -8.40
N ASP A 534 31.61 72.59 -7.16
CA ASP A 534 32.79 72.04 -6.47
C ASP A 534 32.63 70.60 -5.95
N LEU A 535 31.39 70.14 -5.72
CA LEU A 535 31.09 68.75 -5.28
C LEU A 535 30.72 67.81 -6.43
N GLU A 536 30.69 68.30 -7.67
CA GLU A 536 30.34 67.48 -8.83
C GLU A 536 31.43 66.44 -9.16
N PHE A 537 32.69 66.73 -8.80
CA PHE A 537 33.81 65.79 -8.90
C PHE A 537 33.58 64.54 -8.04
N MET A 538 33.10 64.71 -6.81
CA MET A 538 32.76 63.61 -5.90
C MET A 538 31.62 62.74 -6.44
N ARG A 539 30.61 63.38 -7.05
CA ARG A 539 29.53 62.65 -7.73
C ARG A 539 30.06 61.74 -8.84
N LYS A 540 31.18 62.08 -9.50
CA LYS A 540 31.77 61.27 -10.58
C LYS A 540 32.56 60.06 -10.07
N LEU A 541 32.91 60.02 -8.78
CA LEU A 541 33.60 58.90 -8.15
C LEU A 541 32.64 57.79 -7.69
N TYR A 542 31.38 58.13 -7.47
CA TYR A 542 30.33 57.17 -7.17
C TYR A 542 29.85 56.48 -8.45
N THR A 543 29.51 55.22 -8.32
CA THR A 543 28.97 54.42 -9.42
C THR A 543 27.53 53.97 -9.17
N MET A 544 27.00 54.19 -7.96
CA MET A 544 25.67 53.73 -7.56
C MET A 544 24.66 54.89 -7.48
N GLU A 545 23.43 54.67 -7.94
CA GLU A 545 22.37 55.68 -7.89
C GLU A 545 21.97 56.04 -6.44
N SER A 546 22.08 55.10 -5.49
CA SER A 546 21.82 55.29 -4.06
C SER A 546 22.84 56.22 -3.42
N GLU A 547 24.09 56.16 -3.88
CA GLU A 547 25.15 57.10 -3.48
C GLU A 547 24.86 58.50 -4.05
N HIS A 548 24.48 58.58 -5.32
CA HIS A 548 24.07 59.85 -5.95
C HIS A 548 22.84 60.45 -5.26
N ARG A 549 21.85 59.64 -4.85
CA ARG A 549 20.66 60.10 -4.11
C ARG A 549 21.04 60.69 -2.76
N ILE A 550 21.90 60.02 -1.97
CA ILE A 550 22.39 60.56 -0.69
C ILE A 550 23.16 61.86 -0.91
N HIS A 551 24.10 61.86 -1.85
CA HIS A 551 24.89 63.05 -2.18
C HIS A 551 23.98 64.25 -2.52
N ASN A 552 22.94 64.02 -3.33
CA ASN A 552 21.97 65.05 -3.68
C ASN A 552 21.04 65.48 -2.53
N MET A 553 20.69 64.58 -1.60
CA MET A 553 19.88 64.91 -0.41
C MET A 553 20.65 65.79 0.58
N VAL A 554 21.91 65.45 0.84
CA VAL A 554 22.78 66.20 1.77
C VAL A 554 23.09 67.60 1.20
N ILE A 555 23.39 67.72 -0.10
CA ILE A 555 23.65 69.01 -0.77
C ILE A 555 22.43 69.93 -0.81
N LYS A 556 21.21 69.37 -0.90
CA LYS A 556 19.97 70.17 -0.90
C LYS A 556 19.58 70.72 0.48
N GLY A 557 20.37 70.45 1.53
CA GLY A 557 20.17 70.99 2.87
C GLY A 557 18.96 70.44 3.61
N ASN A 558 18.42 69.29 3.18
CA ASN A 558 17.10 68.81 3.60
C ASN A 558 17.13 67.61 4.56
N ALA A 559 18.28 67.25 5.13
CA ALA A 559 18.35 66.21 6.15
C ALA A 559 19.61 66.35 7.01
N GLY A 560 19.41 66.44 8.34
CA GLY A 560 20.46 66.04 9.28
C GLY A 560 20.61 64.51 9.28
N ILE A 561 21.72 64.00 9.80
CA ILE A 561 22.03 62.55 9.92
C ILE A 561 20.85 61.74 10.54
N ASN A 562 19.99 62.38 11.33
CA ASN A 562 18.81 61.78 11.96
C ASN A 562 17.58 61.64 11.02
N ASP A 563 17.43 62.47 9.97
CA ASP A 563 16.27 62.41 9.04
C ASP A 563 16.39 61.28 8.02
N LEU A 564 17.60 60.73 7.82
CA LEU A 564 17.85 59.54 6.98
C LEU A 564 17.40 58.23 7.65
N SER A 565 16.78 58.31 8.84
CA SER A 565 16.35 57.16 9.62
C SER A 565 14.93 56.68 9.34
N GLU A 566 14.04 57.53 8.81
CA GLU A 566 12.60 57.24 8.74
C GLU A 566 12.00 57.11 7.32
N THR A 567 12.63 57.62 6.25
CA THR A 567 11.92 57.80 4.97
C THR A 567 11.91 56.63 3.97
N ASP A 568 12.69 55.55 4.13
CA ASP A 568 12.76 54.46 3.13
C ASP A 568 12.40 53.07 3.71
N GLN A 569 11.31 52.97 4.47
CA GLN A 569 10.75 51.65 4.84
C GLN A 569 10.07 50.92 3.67
N ASP A 570 9.79 51.60 2.55
CA ASP A 570 8.89 51.08 1.50
C ASP A 570 9.51 50.80 0.10
N GLU A 571 10.81 51.01 -0.14
CA GLU A 571 11.40 50.56 -1.42
C GLU A 571 12.17 49.25 -1.25
N SER A 572 11.50 48.16 -1.64
CA SER A 572 12.09 46.87 -2.02
C SER A 572 13.02 46.95 -3.24
N ASN A 573 13.32 48.15 -3.74
CA ASN A 573 14.20 48.35 -4.89
C ASN A 573 15.63 48.48 -4.41
N ILE A 574 16.21 47.31 -4.19
CA ILE A 574 17.64 47.18 -4.06
C ILE A 574 18.24 47.43 -5.44
N GLU A 575 19.27 48.27 -5.48
CA GLU A 575 19.87 48.78 -6.69
C GLU A 575 20.75 47.69 -7.32
N PHE A 576 20.34 47.22 -8.51
CA PHE A 576 21.12 46.31 -9.34
C PHE A 576 21.73 47.10 -10.50
N PHE A 577 22.92 46.68 -10.94
CA PHE A 577 23.65 47.27 -12.07
C PHE A 577 22.81 47.37 -13.35
#